data_AF-R7UTM4-F1
#
_entry.id   AF-R7UTM4-F1
#
_cell.length_a   1.000
_cell.length_b   1.000
_cell.length_c   1.000
_cell.angle_alpha   90.00
_cell.angle_beta   90.00
_cell.angle_gamma   90.00
#
_symmetry.space_group_name_H-M   'P 1'
#
loop_
_entity.id
_entity.type
_entity.pdbx_description
1 polymer ?
#
loop_
_entity_poly.entity_id
_entity_poly.type
_entity_poly.pdbx_seq_one_letter_code
_entity_poly.pdbx_strand_id
1 'polypeptide(L)'
;MVTILWILGALLGCAFGVKFDALKCCAPEVWEARIVNTGTTNRQKYSFNNMDISFAYDLPNDRWAIDQVHPVDESKNLKLVFDYNLGKKYAINTAGCFVEPLDAHLNPYCIGKNATFLGEFGAGLPRHGQYHRAWSYDIFMFPLRHTLVVSKEHCLPIKEVTYSLIQNSRHFFNNAWAWNHGEFPCNPWEEPGILELGECFKSHRKIKKEVQGTQPTAFVLNMDYVDLNTTITNEGIFQVPEQCPNDSWDSVKLTDFWRILIMRMKFYDEVKDAPGLD
;
A
#
# COMPACT_ATOMS: atom_id res chain seq x y z
N MET A 1 47.70 -19.21 35.42
CA MET A 1 47.31 -19.74 34.09
C MET A 1 45.81 -20.00 33.91
N VAL A 2 44.95 -19.81 34.94
CA VAL A 2 43.50 -20.12 34.84
C VAL A 2 42.65 -18.90 34.43
N THR A 3 43.16 -17.68 34.56
CA THR A 3 42.43 -16.43 34.26
C THR A 3 42.41 -16.03 32.77
N ILE A 4 43.32 -16.55 31.95
CA ILE A 4 43.37 -16.24 30.50
C ILE A 4 42.29 -17.02 29.72
N LEU A 5 41.82 -18.16 30.23
CA LEU A 5 40.82 -19.00 29.55
C LEU A 5 39.40 -18.39 29.55
N TRP A 6 39.05 -17.59 30.57
CA TRP A 6 37.73 -16.97 30.68
C TRP A 6 37.54 -15.76 29.74
N ILE A 7 38.62 -15.02 29.44
CA ILE A 7 38.56 -13.86 28.54
C ILE A 7 38.36 -14.32 27.08
N LEU A 8 38.95 -15.45 26.69
CA LEU A 8 38.74 -16.05 25.37
C LEU A 8 37.30 -16.59 25.20
N GLY A 9 36.70 -17.15 26.25
CA GLY A 9 35.30 -17.61 26.22
C GLY A 9 34.29 -16.47 26.06
N ALA A 10 34.53 -15.32 26.69
CA ALA A 10 33.67 -14.14 26.56
C ALA A 10 33.78 -13.45 25.19
N LEU A 11 34.97 -13.45 24.56
CA LEU A 11 35.18 -12.86 23.25
C LEU A 11 34.58 -13.69 22.10
N LEU A 12 34.45 -15.01 22.26
CA LEU A 12 33.78 -15.88 21.28
C LEU A 12 32.24 -15.78 21.33
N GLY A 13 31.65 -15.31 22.43
CA GLY A 13 30.19 -15.16 22.58
C GLY A 13 29.60 -13.95 21.84
N CYS A 14 30.39 -12.93 21.51
CA CYS A 14 29.91 -11.71 20.84
C CYS A 14 29.96 -11.78 19.30
N ALA A 15 30.61 -12.78 18.72
CA ALA A 15 30.78 -12.89 17.27
C ALA A 15 29.66 -13.71 16.57
N PHE A 16 28.89 -14.50 17.33
CA PHE A 16 27.74 -15.24 16.80
C PHE A 16 26.43 -14.53 17.15
N GLY A 17 26.36 -13.23 16.84
CA GLY A 17 25.08 -12.58 16.67
C GLY A 17 24.38 -13.22 15.49
N VAL A 18 23.72 -14.36 15.73
CA VAL A 18 22.81 -14.97 14.78
C VAL A 18 21.79 -13.88 14.46
N LYS A 19 21.94 -13.27 13.28
CA LYS A 19 20.91 -12.41 12.74
C LYS A 19 19.73 -13.34 12.52
N PHE A 20 18.82 -13.37 13.48
CA PHE A 20 17.49 -13.88 13.24
C PHE A 20 16.88 -12.90 12.24
N ASP A 21 17.04 -13.21 10.96
CA ASP A 21 16.19 -12.63 9.93
C ASP A 21 14.78 -13.02 10.34
N ALA A 22 14.05 -12.06 10.93
CA ALA A 22 12.68 -12.27 11.32
C ALA A 22 11.95 -12.83 10.09
N LEU A 23 11.36 -14.02 10.25
CA LEU A 23 10.82 -14.74 9.11
C LEU A 23 9.76 -13.86 8.42
N LYS A 24 10.06 -13.43 7.20
CA LYS A 24 9.09 -12.75 6.34
C LYS A 24 7.95 -13.73 6.08
N CYS A 25 6.72 -13.23 6.16
CA CYS A 25 5.52 -14.04 6.04
C CYS A 25 4.54 -13.41 5.04
N CYS A 26 3.53 -14.20 4.67
CA CYS A 26 2.38 -13.78 3.89
C CYS A 26 1.14 -13.82 4.77
N ALA A 27 0.23 -12.86 4.58
CA ALA A 27 -1.12 -12.95 5.10
C ALA A 27 -1.86 -14.15 4.47
N PRO A 28 -2.96 -14.62 5.07
CA PRO A 28 -3.80 -15.64 4.47
C PRO A 28 -4.29 -15.23 3.08
N GLU A 29 -4.57 -16.22 2.24
CA GLU A 29 -5.05 -16.00 0.86
C GLU A 29 -6.46 -15.38 0.82
N VAL A 30 -7.23 -15.56 1.89
CA VAL A 30 -8.58 -15.01 2.06
C VAL A 30 -8.68 -14.32 3.40
N TRP A 31 -9.07 -13.05 3.40
CA TRP A 31 -9.37 -12.31 4.62
C TRP A 31 -10.17 -11.05 4.34
N GLU A 32 -10.88 -10.59 5.36
CA GLU A 32 -11.58 -9.31 5.38
C GLU A 32 -11.18 -8.50 6.61
N ALA A 33 -11.39 -7.19 6.54
CA ALA A 33 -11.13 -6.26 7.61
C ALA A 33 -12.00 -5.01 7.47
N ARG A 34 -12.04 -4.21 8.53
CA ARG A 34 -12.45 -2.80 8.46
C ARG A 34 -11.24 -1.90 8.65
N ILE A 35 -11.21 -0.78 7.94
CA ILE A 35 -10.16 0.24 8.04
C ILE A 35 -10.80 1.50 8.65
N VAL A 36 -10.30 1.94 9.81
CA VAL A 36 -10.98 2.95 10.65
C VAL A 36 -10.21 4.26 10.88
N ASN A 37 -9.06 4.42 10.27
CA ASN A 37 -8.24 5.63 10.37
C ASN A 37 -7.53 5.83 9.05
N THR A 38 -7.56 7.04 8.47
CA THR A 38 -7.16 7.23 7.07
C THR A 38 -6.34 8.50 6.82
N GLY A 39 -5.60 8.98 7.82
CA GLY A 39 -4.44 9.85 7.59
C GLY A 39 -4.71 11.35 7.46
N THR A 40 -3.63 12.13 7.31
CA THR A 40 -3.65 13.60 7.27
C THR A 40 -2.66 14.16 6.26
N THR A 41 -2.97 15.34 5.74
CA THR A 41 -2.00 16.22 5.07
C THR A 41 -1.55 17.29 6.06
N ASN A 42 -0.27 17.70 6.03
CA ASN A 42 0.28 18.67 6.99
C ASN A 42 -0.40 20.05 6.99
N ARG A 43 -1.21 20.37 5.96
CA ARG A 43 -2.02 21.58 5.92
C ARG A 43 -3.32 21.47 6.72
N GLN A 44 -3.62 20.34 7.37
CA GLN A 44 -4.86 20.01 8.11
C GLN A 44 -6.17 20.23 7.32
N LYS A 45 -6.09 20.70 6.09
CA LYS A 45 -7.23 21.03 5.24
C LYS A 45 -7.98 19.78 4.80
N TYR A 46 -7.30 18.64 4.80
CA TYR A 46 -7.86 17.33 4.54
C TYR A 46 -7.36 16.38 5.62
N SER A 47 -8.22 16.13 6.60
CA SER A 47 -8.09 15.04 7.56
C SER A 47 -9.09 13.98 7.15
N PHE A 48 -8.62 12.78 6.87
CA PHE A 48 -9.52 11.67 6.57
C PHE A 48 -9.74 10.89 7.87
N ASN A 49 -10.38 11.56 8.83
CA ASN A 49 -10.70 10.94 10.11
C ASN A 49 -12.06 10.25 10.00
N ASN A 50 -12.19 9.07 10.59
CA ASN A 50 -13.44 8.34 10.74
C ASN A 50 -14.06 7.87 9.41
N MET A 51 -13.24 7.50 8.42
CA MET A 51 -13.77 6.71 7.31
C MET A 51 -13.87 5.25 7.77
N ASP A 52 -15.03 4.66 7.52
CA ASP A 52 -15.30 3.26 7.77
C ASP A 52 -15.28 2.55 6.42
N ILE A 53 -14.21 1.80 6.17
CA ILE A 53 -13.98 1.13 4.89
C ILE A 53 -13.95 -0.36 5.17
N SER A 54 -14.88 -1.10 4.56
CA SER A 54 -14.78 -2.55 4.49
C SER A 54 -13.75 -2.92 3.45
N PHE A 55 -12.88 -3.88 3.75
CA PHE A 55 -11.86 -4.40 2.84
C PHE A 55 -11.97 -5.93 2.79
N ALA A 56 -11.86 -6.50 1.58
CA ALA A 56 -11.83 -7.93 1.37
C ALA A 56 -10.75 -8.30 0.35
N TYR A 57 -10.01 -9.37 0.65
CA TYR A 57 -8.95 -9.93 -0.17
C TYR A 57 -9.21 -11.42 -0.39
N ASP A 58 -9.23 -11.85 -1.65
CA ASP A 58 -9.60 -13.20 -2.04
C ASP A 58 -8.72 -13.65 -3.22
N LEU A 59 -7.50 -14.07 -2.87
CA LEU A 59 -6.49 -14.52 -3.83
C LEU A 59 -6.92 -15.72 -4.68
N PRO A 60 -7.60 -16.77 -4.15
CA PRO A 60 -8.04 -17.89 -4.96
C PRO A 60 -9.00 -17.50 -6.09
N ASN A 61 -9.75 -16.41 -5.90
CA ASN A 61 -10.64 -15.84 -6.92
C ASN A 61 -10.04 -14.58 -7.60
N ASP A 62 -8.73 -14.35 -7.45
CA ASP A 62 -7.96 -13.26 -8.09
C ASP A 62 -8.67 -11.90 -7.98
N ARG A 63 -9.11 -11.55 -6.75
CA ARG A 63 -9.90 -10.33 -6.52
C ARG A 63 -9.71 -9.71 -5.14
N TRP A 64 -9.89 -8.40 -5.09
CA TRP A 64 -10.05 -7.67 -3.83
C TRP A 64 -11.04 -6.53 -4.00
N ALA A 65 -11.62 -6.09 -2.88
CA ALA A 65 -12.58 -5.01 -2.89
C ALA A 65 -12.46 -4.13 -1.65
N ILE A 66 -12.87 -2.89 -1.82
CA ILE A 66 -13.06 -1.91 -0.75
C ILE A 66 -14.43 -1.27 -0.90
N ASP A 67 -15.10 -1.07 0.21
CA ASP A 67 -16.42 -0.43 0.26
C ASP A 67 -16.42 0.60 1.39
N GLN A 68 -16.37 1.87 1.00
CA GLN A 68 -16.49 2.98 1.93
C GLN A 68 -17.95 3.37 2.10
N VAL A 69 -18.40 3.32 3.35
CA VAL A 69 -19.68 3.90 3.75
C VAL A 69 -19.42 5.23 4.46
N HIS A 70 -19.87 6.32 3.85
CA HIS A 70 -19.81 7.65 4.46
C HIS A 70 -21.11 7.91 5.24
N PRO A 71 -21.07 7.96 6.58
CA PRO A 71 -22.28 7.87 7.42
C PRO A 71 -23.25 9.06 7.27
N VAL A 72 -22.78 10.19 6.73
CA VAL A 72 -23.56 11.44 6.61
C VAL A 72 -23.93 11.77 5.16
N ASP A 73 -23.23 11.21 4.19
CA ASP A 73 -23.29 11.69 2.81
C ASP A 73 -23.05 10.53 1.85
N GLU A 74 -24.12 9.84 1.51
CA GLU A 74 -24.10 8.68 0.61
C GLU A 74 -23.47 9.00 -0.75
N SER A 75 -23.49 10.27 -1.19
CA SER A 75 -22.84 10.68 -2.44
C SER A 75 -21.32 10.53 -2.41
N LYS A 76 -20.76 10.34 -1.22
CA LYS A 76 -19.34 10.04 -0.99
C LYS A 76 -19.06 8.55 -0.77
N ASN A 77 -20.08 7.70 -0.80
CA ASN A 77 -19.86 6.25 -0.80
C ASN A 77 -19.10 5.89 -2.08
N LEU A 78 -18.06 5.10 -1.92
CA LEU A 78 -17.29 4.60 -3.02
C LEU A 78 -16.93 3.15 -2.73
N LYS A 79 -17.27 2.30 -3.68
CA LYS A 79 -16.86 0.91 -3.71
C LYS A 79 -15.92 0.71 -4.87
N LEU A 80 -14.75 0.14 -4.61
CA LEU A 80 -13.85 -0.32 -5.66
C LEU A 80 -13.78 -1.84 -5.62
N VAL A 81 -13.85 -2.45 -6.80
CA VAL A 81 -13.70 -3.90 -6.97
C VAL A 81 -12.64 -4.13 -8.03
N PHE A 82 -11.62 -4.90 -7.71
CA PHE A 82 -10.58 -5.31 -8.65
C PHE A 82 -10.74 -6.81 -8.85
N ASP A 83 -11.13 -7.19 -10.06
CA ASP A 83 -11.36 -8.57 -10.48
C ASP A 83 -10.39 -8.89 -11.61
N TYR A 84 -9.26 -9.48 -11.23
CA TYR A 84 -8.15 -9.77 -12.13
C TYR A 84 -8.48 -10.97 -13.01
N ASN A 85 -9.30 -11.91 -12.53
CA ASN A 85 -9.87 -12.99 -13.34
C ASN A 85 -10.69 -12.46 -14.52
N LEU A 86 -11.43 -11.36 -14.33
CA LEU A 86 -12.15 -10.68 -15.41
C LEU A 86 -11.31 -9.62 -16.15
N GLY A 87 -10.08 -9.36 -15.71
CA GLY A 87 -9.23 -8.29 -16.23
C GLY A 87 -9.88 -6.91 -16.11
N LYS A 88 -10.63 -6.66 -15.02
CA LYS A 88 -11.41 -5.44 -14.83
C LYS A 88 -11.25 -4.86 -13.42
N LYS A 89 -11.26 -3.53 -13.36
CA LYS A 89 -11.44 -2.78 -12.12
C LYS A 89 -12.66 -1.89 -12.23
N TYR A 90 -13.41 -1.80 -11.13
CA TYR A 90 -14.68 -1.10 -11.04
C TYR A 90 -14.61 -0.01 -9.97
N ALA A 91 -15.20 1.14 -10.26
CA ALA A 91 -15.49 2.18 -9.28
C ALA A 91 -17.00 2.43 -9.28
N ILE A 92 -17.63 2.26 -8.13
CA ILE A 92 -19.09 2.32 -7.98
C ILE A 92 -19.43 3.38 -6.93
N ASN A 93 -20.26 4.34 -7.28
CA ASN A 93 -20.78 5.36 -6.36
C ASN A 93 -22.22 5.73 -6.75
N THR A 94 -22.78 6.78 -6.13
CA THR A 94 -24.14 7.23 -6.44
C THR A 94 -24.32 7.81 -7.84
N ALA A 95 -23.23 8.24 -8.48
CA ALA A 95 -23.27 8.79 -9.84
C ALA A 95 -23.31 7.67 -10.90
N GLY A 96 -22.86 6.47 -10.58
CA GLY A 96 -22.88 5.33 -11.49
C GLY A 96 -21.80 4.30 -11.18
N CYS A 97 -21.56 3.45 -12.18
CA CYS A 97 -20.52 2.43 -12.18
C CYS A 97 -19.57 2.71 -13.35
N PHE A 98 -18.28 2.69 -13.06
CA PHE A 98 -17.20 2.97 -14.01
C PHE A 98 -16.28 1.75 -14.07
N VAL A 99 -15.86 1.38 -15.27
CA VAL A 99 -15.04 0.17 -15.48
C VAL A 99 -13.84 0.51 -16.34
N GLU A 100 -12.71 -0.05 -15.96
CA GLU A 100 -11.46 0.04 -16.70
C GLU A 100 -10.82 -1.35 -16.82
N PRO A 101 -10.02 -1.58 -17.89
CA PRO A 101 -9.22 -2.79 -17.98
C PRO A 101 -8.19 -2.84 -16.84
N LEU A 102 -7.87 -4.06 -16.42
CA LEU A 102 -6.86 -4.39 -15.43
C LEU A 102 -5.96 -5.47 -16.04
N ASP A 103 -4.70 -5.10 -16.31
CA ASP A 103 -3.72 -5.95 -17.02
C ASP A 103 -2.65 -6.45 -16.05
N ALA A 104 -3.09 -7.11 -14.98
CA ALA A 104 -2.23 -7.63 -13.92
C ALA A 104 -2.89 -8.88 -13.30
N HIS A 105 -2.21 -9.49 -12.34
CA HIS A 105 -2.77 -10.49 -11.42
C HIS A 105 -2.69 -9.99 -9.99
N LEU A 106 -3.56 -10.50 -9.12
CA LEU A 106 -3.50 -10.20 -7.71
C LEU A 106 -2.29 -10.90 -7.09
N ASN A 107 -1.41 -10.10 -6.50
CA ASN A 107 -0.23 -10.65 -5.86
C ASN A 107 -0.52 -11.07 -4.41
N PRO A 108 0.11 -12.17 -3.93
CA PRO A 108 0.02 -12.58 -2.54
C PRO A 108 0.39 -11.43 -1.60
N TYR A 109 -0.43 -11.17 -0.59
CA TYR A 109 -0.14 -10.13 0.39
C TYR A 109 0.98 -10.62 1.33
N CYS A 110 2.21 -10.18 1.08
CA CYS A 110 3.41 -10.63 1.82
C CYS A 110 4.38 -9.50 2.09
N ILE A 111 5.18 -9.68 3.14
CA ILE A 111 6.32 -8.81 3.43
C ILE A 111 7.35 -8.92 2.31
N GLY A 112 7.60 -7.82 1.61
CA GLY A 112 8.57 -7.73 0.50
C GLY A 112 10.00 -8.11 0.90
N LYS A 113 10.76 -8.65 -0.07
CA LYS A 113 12.14 -9.12 0.14
C LYS A 113 13.12 -8.01 0.55
N ASN A 114 12.88 -6.77 0.14
CA ASN A 114 13.68 -5.59 0.53
C ASN A 114 13.22 -4.92 1.85
N ALA A 115 12.19 -5.46 2.53
CA ALA A 115 11.71 -4.91 3.79
C ALA A 115 12.77 -4.98 4.88
N THR A 116 12.93 -3.88 5.63
CA THR A 116 13.79 -3.79 6.82
C THR A 116 12.96 -4.08 8.07
N PHE A 117 13.38 -5.06 8.88
CA PHE A 117 12.73 -5.35 10.16
C PHE A 117 12.96 -4.19 11.14
N LEU A 118 11.87 -3.65 11.68
CA LEU A 118 11.93 -2.56 12.66
C LEU A 118 11.87 -3.07 14.10
N GLY A 119 11.19 -4.19 14.34
CA GLY A 119 11.06 -4.78 15.67
C GLY A 119 9.78 -5.58 15.87
N GLU A 120 9.67 -6.18 17.05
CA GLU A 120 8.51 -6.91 17.53
C GLU A 120 8.00 -6.26 18.83
N PHE A 121 6.69 -6.12 18.98
CA PHE A 121 6.08 -5.56 20.18
C PHE A 121 4.76 -6.26 20.52
N GLY A 122 4.41 -6.28 21.81
CA GLY A 122 3.12 -6.76 22.28
C GLY A 122 2.11 -5.62 22.43
N ALA A 123 0.87 -5.83 22.02
CA ALA A 123 -0.24 -4.93 22.27
C ALA A 123 -1.37 -5.66 23.01
N GLY A 124 -1.98 -5.00 24.00
CA GLY A 124 -3.03 -5.58 24.84
C GLY A 124 -2.56 -5.97 26.25
N LEU A 125 -3.41 -6.69 26.98
CA LEU A 125 -3.15 -7.11 28.37
C LEU A 125 -2.15 -8.28 28.43
N PRO A 126 -1.37 -8.47 29.50
CA PRO A 126 -0.30 -9.49 29.57
C PRO A 126 -0.69 -10.94 29.23
N ARG A 127 -1.97 -11.33 29.36
CA ARG A 127 -2.48 -12.67 29.03
C ARG A 127 -3.29 -12.77 27.74
N HIS A 128 -3.64 -11.62 27.17
CA HIS A 128 -4.48 -11.51 25.97
C HIS A 128 -3.80 -10.65 24.90
N GLY A 129 -2.52 -10.31 25.12
CA GLY A 129 -1.76 -9.44 24.27
C GLY A 129 -1.36 -10.20 23.02
N GLN A 130 -1.52 -9.53 21.89
CA GLN A 130 -1.06 -10.04 20.61
C GLN A 130 0.34 -9.48 20.35
N TYR A 131 1.19 -10.30 19.76
CA TYR A 131 2.50 -9.83 19.30
C TYR A 131 2.40 -9.42 17.84
N HIS A 132 3.09 -8.33 17.51
CA HIS A 132 3.11 -7.74 16.19
C HIS A 132 4.55 -7.51 15.74
N ARG A 133 4.77 -7.57 14.43
CA ARG A 133 6.07 -7.30 13.80
C ARG A 133 5.95 -6.12 12.86
N ALA A 134 6.90 -5.20 12.94
CA ALA A 134 6.94 -4.02 12.10
C ALA A 134 8.07 -4.11 11.08
N TRP A 135 7.78 -3.68 9.86
CA TRP A 135 8.68 -3.68 8.71
C TRP A 135 8.60 -2.35 8.00
N SER A 136 9.73 -1.81 7.53
CA SER A 136 9.73 -0.64 6.64
C SER A 136 10.20 -0.97 5.23
N TYR A 137 9.64 -0.26 4.28
CA TYR A 137 9.96 -0.32 2.86
C TYR A 137 10.24 1.08 2.37
N ASP A 138 11.25 1.20 1.52
CA ASP A 138 11.38 2.35 0.66
C ASP A 138 10.66 2.03 -0.65
N ILE A 139 9.68 2.86 -0.99
CA ILE A 139 8.94 2.71 -2.23
C ILE A 139 9.80 3.34 -3.33
N PHE A 140 10.48 2.50 -4.10
CA PHE A 140 11.34 2.93 -5.19
C PHE A 140 10.59 3.90 -6.14
N MET A 141 11.27 4.95 -6.60
CA MET A 141 10.80 6.10 -7.40
C MET A 141 10.18 7.29 -6.65
N PHE A 142 9.63 7.09 -5.47
CA PHE A 142 9.08 8.19 -4.70
C PHE A 142 9.78 8.28 -3.34
N PRO A 143 9.93 9.48 -2.74
CA PRO A 143 10.41 9.58 -1.36
C PRO A 143 9.30 9.16 -0.37
N LEU A 144 8.55 8.10 -0.69
CA LEU A 144 7.55 7.50 0.17
C LEU A 144 8.24 6.40 1.00
N ARG A 145 8.04 6.46 2.31
CA ARG A 145 8.42 5.38 3.21
C ARG A 145 7.16 4.73 3.73
N HIS A 146 7.12 3.42 3.64
CA HIS A 146 6.01 2.61 4.08
C HIS A 146 6.41 1.79 5.30
N THR A 147 5.55 1.72 6.31
CA THR A 147 5.70 0.87 7.47
C THR A 147 4.49 -0.05 7.54
N LEU A 148 4.75 -1.35 7.52
CA LEU A 148 3.74 -2.40 7.70
C LEU A 148 3.90 -3.04 9.07
N VAL A 149 2.81 -3.13 9.81
CA VAL A 149 2.71 -3.89 11.06
C VAL A 149 1.78 -5.07 10.82
N VAL A 150 2.27 -6.27 11.08
CA VAL A 150 1.49 -7.51 10.94
C VAL A 150 1.36 -8.25 12.26
N SER A 151 0.32 -9.09 12.40
CA SER A 151 0.22 -10.06 13.49
C SER A 151 1.35 -11.10 13.39
N LYS A 152 1.92 -11.50 14.53
CA LYS A 152 3.00 -12.48 14.58
C LYS A 152 2.56 -13.88 14.15
N GLU A 153 1.32 -14.25 14.45
CA GLU A 153 0.80 -15.62 14.25
C GLU A 153 0.32 -15.86 12.82
N HIS A 154 -0.38 -14.90 12.23
CA HIS A 154 -1.05 -15.07 10.94
C HIS A 154 -0.58 -14.10 9.86
N CYS A 155 0.37 -13.21 10.17
CA CYS A 155 0.85 -12.18 9.24
C CYS A 155 -0.24 -11.24 8.71
N LEU A 156 -1.39 -11.15 9.39
CA LEU A 156 -2.48 -10.26 9.00
C LEU A 156 -2.04 -8.80 9.20
N PRO A 157 -2.31 -7.89 8.25
CA PRO A 157 -1.99 -6.48 8.42
C PRO A 157 -2.83 -5.89 9.55
N ILE A 158 -2.16 -5.29 10.52
CA ILE A 158 -2.79 -4.60 11.66
C ILE A 158 -2.76 -3.10 11.44
N LYS A 159 -1.63 -2.60 10.94
CA LYS A 159 -1.44 -1.19 10.71
C LYS A 159 -0.48 -0.95 9.56
N GLU A 160 -0.77 0.09 8.81
CA GLU A 160 0.01 0.50 7.67
C GLU A 160 0.17 2.00 7.68
N VAL A 161 1.41 2.47 7.57
CA VAL A 161 1.71 3.90 7.56
C VAL A 161 2.55 4.19 6.33
N THR A 162 2.00 4.97 5.41
CA THR A 162 2.76 5.50 4.27
C THR A 162 2.95 6.98 4.50
N TYR A 163 4.19 7.43 4.55
CA TYR A 163 4.49 8.84 4.71
C TYR A 163 5.48 9.33 3.67
N SER A 164 5.39 10.61 3.34
CA SER A 164 6.35 11.24 2.44
C SER A 164 6.45 12.72 2.67
N LEU A 165 7.63 13.25 2.33
CA LEU A 165 7.89 14.67 2.25
C LEU A 165 7.92 15.04 0.77
N ILE A 166 6.79 15.51 0.26
CA ILE A 166 6.63 15.84 -1.15
C ILE A 166 6.62 17.36 -1.29
N GLN A 167 7.51 17.90 -2.11
CA GLN A 167 7.38 19.28 -2.56
C GLN A 167 6.30 19.31 -3.66
N ASN A 168 5.25 20.11 -3.48
CA ASN A 168 4.09 20.21 -4.38
C ASN A 168 3.28 18.90 -4.57
N SER A 169 2.52 18.51 -3.53
CA SER A 169 1.74 17.25 -3.51
C SER A 169 0.73 17.10 -4.66
N ARG A 170 0.11 18.19 -5.13
CA ARG A 170 -0.84 18.12 -6.25
C ARG A 170 -0.16 17.64 -7.54
N HIS A 171 1.03 18.16 -7.83
CA HIS A 171 1.76 17.75 -9.02
C HIS A 171 2.21 16.28 -8.92
N PHE A 172 2.65 15.86 -7.74
CA PHE A 172 2.96 14.46 -7.47
C PHE A 172 1.75 13.54 -7.71
N PHE A 173 0.59 13.86 -7.15
CA PHE A 173 -0.60 13.01 -7.30
C PHE A 173 -1.10 12.95 -8.74
N ASN A 174 -1.04 14.07 -9.46
CA ASN A 174 -1.40 14.07 -10.88
C ASN A 174 -0.43 13.22 -11.70
N ASN A 175 0.88 13.28 -11.42
CA ASN A 175 1.85 12.50 -12.17
C ASN A 175 1.75 11.00 -11.86
N ALA A 176 1.59 10.64 -10.58
CA ALA A 176 1.46 9.26 -10.18
C ALA A 176 0.11 8.67 -10.62
N TRP A 177 -0.95 9.49 -10.69
CA TRP A 177 -2.22 9.12 -11.33
C TRP A 177 -2.05 8.88 -12.83
N ALA A 178 -1.47 9.83 -13.57
CA ALA A 178 -1.20 9.70 -15.00
C ALA A 178 -0.36 8.44 -15.30
N TRP A 179 0.63 8.13 -14.47
CA TRP A 179 1.42 6.90 -14.59
C TRP A 179 0.55 5.64 -14.43
N ASN A 180 -0.29 5.58 -13.41
CA ASN A 180 -1.21 4.46 -13.17
C ASN A 180 -2.21 4.19 -14.29
N HIS A 181 -2.47 5.18 -15.15
CA HIS A 181 -3.38 5.12 -16.29
C HIS A 181 -2.64 5.03 -17.63
N GLY A 182 -1.32 4.79 -17.63
CA GLY A 182 -0.53 4.67 -18.85
C GLY A 182 -0.39 5.98 -19.63
N GLU A 183 -0.72 7.13 -19.03
CA GLU A 183 -0.60 8.45 -19.66
C GLU A 183 0.85 8.95 -19.66
N PHE A 184 1.74 8.32 -18.86
CA PHE A 184 3.17 8.57 -18.93
C PHE A 184 3.83 7.64 -19.96
N PRO A 185 4.59 8.19 -20.92
CA PRO A 185 5.17 7.41 -22.03
C PRO A 185 6.34 6.50 -21.64
N CYS A 186 6.63 6.35 -20.34
CA CYS A 186 7.75 5.52 -19.89
C CYS A 186 7.36 4.71 -18.64
N ASN A 187 7.26 3.39 -18.82
CA ASN A 187 7.27 2.42 -17.73
C ASN A 187 8.74 2.15 -17.35
N PRO A 188 9.20 2.48 -16.13
CA PRO A 188 10.59 2.26 -15.73
C PRO A 188 10.93 0.77 -15.50
N TRP A 189 9.93 -0.12 -15.58
CA TRP A 189 10.05 -1.56 -15.34
C TRP A 189 10.02 -2.41 -16.61
N GLU A 190 9.49 -1.90 -17.72
CA GLU A 190 9.76 -2.46 -19.05
C GLU A 190 11.18 -2.07 -19.41
N GLU A 191 12.08 -2.99 -19.75
CA GLU A 191 13.46 -2.67 -20.13
C GLU A 191 13.49 -1.58 -21.23
N PRO A 192 13.71 -0.30 -20.89
CA PRO A 192 13.80 0.71 -21.92
C PRO A 192 15.22 0.60 -22.43
N GLY A 193 15.40 0.65 -23.76
CA GLY A 193 16.73 0.97 -24.28
C GLY A 193 17.26 2.21 -23.54
N ILE A 194 18.54 2.22 -23.14
CA ILE A 194 19.20 3.23 -22.28
C ILE A 194 18.84 4.71 -22.64
N LEU A 195 18.41 4.97 -23.88
CA LEU A 195 17.93 6.26 -24.38
C LEU A 195 16.58 6.72 -23.79
N GLU A 196 15.64 5.83 -23.48
CA GLU A 196 14.29 6.17 -22.98
C GLU A 196 14.28 6.51 -21.49
N LEU A 197 15.16 5.87 -20.70
CA LEU A 197 15.43 6.28 -19.31
C LEU A 197 15.90 7.76 -19.27
N GLY A 198 16.69 8.19 -20.24
CA GLY A 198 17.17 9.57 -20.34
C GLY A 198 16.05 10.60 -20.50
N GLU A 199 15.03 10.31 -21.30
CA GLU A 199 13.83 11.15 -21.47
C GLU A 199 12.98 11.18 -20.19
N CYS A 200 12.80 10.02 -19.55
CA CYS A 200 12.07 9.87 -18.30
C CYS A 200 12.76 10.63 -17.14
N PHE A 201 14.10 10.60 -17.07
CA PHE A 201 14.87 11.40 -16.10
C PHE A 201 14.92 12.91 -16.45
N LYS A 202 14.84 13.29 -17.73
CA LYS A 202 14.75 14.70 -18.15
C LYS A 202 13.42 15.33 -17.72
N SER A 203 12.30 14.61 -17.84
CA SER A 203 11.00 15.08 -17.34
C SER A 203 11.06 15.31 -15.83
N HIS A 204 11.66 14.37 -15.08
CA HIS A 204 11.90 14.49 -13.63
C HIS A 204 12.82 15.67 -13.26
N ARG A 205 13.84 15.98 -14.06
CA ARG A 205 14.68 17.18 -13.86
C ARG A 205 13.92 18.48 -14.09
N LYS A 206 13.02 18.52 -15.07
CA LYS A 206 12.17 19.71 -15.33
C LYS A 206 11.23 19.94 -14.15
N ILE A 207 10.64 18.88 -13.61
CA ILE A 207 9.82 18.90 -12.38
C ILE A 207 10.63 19.45 -11.20
N LYS A 208 11.87 18.99 -10.98
CA LYS A 208 12.72 19.52 -9.89
C LYS A 208 12.98 21.03 -9.97
N LYS A 209 13.04 21.63 -11.18
CA LYS A 209 13.23 23.07 -11.35
C LYS A 209 11.97 23.89 -11.07
N GLU A 210 10.80 23.42 -11.49
CA GLU A 210 9.51 24.13 -11.26
C GLU A 210 9.08 24.10 -9.79
N VAL A 211 9.63 23.18 -8.99
CA VAL A 211 9.24 22.96 -7.60
C VAL A 211 10.12 23.74 -6.59
N GLN A 212 11.23 24.34 -7.05
CA GLN A 212 12.09 25.19 -6.21
C GLN A 212 11.32 26.42 -5.68
N GLY A 213 11.10 26.45 -4.36
CA GLY A 213 10.41 27.55 -3.66
C GLY A 213 9.10 27.16 -2.96
N THR A 214 8.59 25.95 -3.18
CA THR A 214 7.40 25.45 -2.46
C THR A 214 7.78 24.79 -1.14
N GLN A 215 7.06 25.10 -0.05
CA GLN A 215 7.28 24.40 1.22
C GLN A 215 6.91 22.91 1.07
N PRO A 216 7.73 21.99 1.60
CA PRO A 216 7.43 20.57 1.56
C PRO A 216 6.11 20.28 2.29
N THR A 217 5.25 19.52 1.63
CA THR A 217 3.99 19.02 2.18
C THR A 217 4.27 17.61 2.69
N ALA A 218 4.18 17.43 4.00
CA ALA A 218 4.18 16.09 4.58
C ALA A 218 2.79 15.47 4.37
N PHE A 219 2.78 14.26 3.83
CA PHE A 219 1.60 13.43 3.71
C PHE A 219 1.80 12.19 4.58
N VAL A 220 0.75 11.80 5.30
CA VAL A 220 0.72 10.55 6.07
C VAL A 220 -0.62 9.87 5.80
N LEU A 221 -0.57 8.74 5.10
CA LEU A 221 -1.65 7.76 5.09
C LEU A 221 -1.42 6.81 6.25
N ASN A 222 -2.31 6.79 7.22
CA ASN A 222 -2.36 5.73 8.22
C ASN A 222 -3.56 4.87 7.89
N MET A 223 -3.46 3.55 8.00
CA MET A 223 -4.57 2.61 7.89
C MET A 223 -4.48 1.62 9.03
N ASP A 224 -5.49 1.65 9.89
CA ASP A 224 -5.61 0.75 11.03
C ASP A 224 -6.67 -0.30 10.67
N TYR A 225 -6.24 -1.56 10.57
CA TYR A 225 -7.08 -2.71 10.23
C TYR A 225 -7.68 -3.30 11.52
N VAL A 226 -8.99 -3.36 11.58
CA VAL A 226 -9.77 -3.88 12.70
C VAL A 226 -10.76 -4.92 12.19
N ASP A 227 -11.40 -5.65 13.10
CA ASP A 227 -12.40 -6.69 12.77
C ASP A 227 -11.88 -7.71 11.74
N LEU A 228 -10.59 -8.05 11.85
CA LEU A 228 -9.91 -8.99 10.94
C LEU A 228 -10.51 -10.39 11.02
N ASN A 229 -10.82 -10.96 9.86
CA ASN A 229 -11.33 -12.31 9.73
C ASN A 229 -10.67 -13.01 8.55
N THR A 230 -10.31 -14.29 8.67
CA THR A 230 -9.61 -15.08 7.64
C THR A 230 -10.58 -15.77 6.67
N THR A 231 -11.80 -15.25 6.56
CA THR A 231 -12.85 -15.70 5.67
C THR A 231 -13.61 -14.47 5.19
N ILE A 232 -14.17 -14.52 3.98
CA ILE A 232 -15.12 -13.50 3.53
C ILE A 232 -16.50 -13.82 4.11
N THR A 233 -17.04 -12.95 4.95
CA THR A 233 -18.42 -13.08 5.46
C THR A 233 -19.40 -12.27 4.64
N ASN A 234 -18.93 -11.23 3.94
CA ASN A 234 -19.74 -10.39 3.08
C ASN A 234 -19.32 -10.50 1.61
N GLU A 235 -19.75 -11.55 0.91
CA GLU A 235 -19.57 -11.68 -0.55
C GLU A 235 -20.19 -10.53 -1.35
N GLY A 236 -21.14 -9.79 -0.75
CA GLY A 236 -21.73 -8.58 -1.32
C GLY A 236 -20.69 -7.52 -1.66
N ILE A 237 -19.53 -7.50 -0.99
CA ILE A 237 -18.44 -6.56 -1.27
C ILE A 237 -17.84 -6.75 -2.68
N PHE A 238 -17.98 -7.91 -3.30
CA PHE A 238 -17.51 -8.16 -4.66
C PHE A 238 -18.59 -7.92 -5.72
N GLN A 239 -19.86 -7.74 -5.34
CA GLN A 239 -20.94 -7.56 -6.29
C GLN A 239 -20.81 -6.24 -7.05
N VAL A 240 -20.80 -6.32 -8.38
CA VAL A 240 -20.83 -5.20 -9.31
C VAL A 240 -22.21 -5.17 -9.99
N PRO A 241 -22.79 -3.99 -10.28
CA PRO A 241 -24.01 -3.90 -11.07
C PRO A 241 -23.88 -4.64 -12.41
N GLU A 242 -24.93 -5.36 -12.82
CA GLU A 242 -24.96 -6.09 -14.11
C GLU A 242 -24.68 -5.18 -15.31
N GLN A 243 -25.11 -3.92 -15.22
CA GLN A 243 -24.81 -2.88 -16.18
C GLN A 243 -23.85 -1.87 -15.55
N CYS A 244 -22.58 -1.95 -15.93
CA CYS A 244 -21.57 -0.95 -15.63
C CYS A 244 -21.13 -0.34 -16.97
N PRO A 245 -21.65 0.85 -17.37
CA PRO A 245 -21.26 1.45 -18.63
C PRO A 245 -19.74 1.66 -18.68
N ASN A 246 -19.15 1.49 -19.87
CA ASN A 246 -17.72 1.74 -20.13
C ASN A 246 -17.42 3.26 -20.12
N ASP A 247 -17.78 3.93 -19.04
CA ASP A 247 -17.44 5.33 -18.81
C ASP A 247 -16.06 5.39 -18.15
N SER A 248 -15.23 6.36 -18.59
CA SER A 248 -13.86 6.54 -18.07
C SER A 248 -13.88 6.88 -16.57
N TRP A 249 -12.92 6.33 -15.81
CA TRP A 249 -12.72 6.68 -14.41
C TRP A 249 -12.35 8.16 -14.20
N ASP A 250 -11.94 8.89 -15.25
CA ASP A 250 -11.63 10.33 -15.17
C ASP A 250 -12.84 11.16 -14.74
N SER A 251 -14.05 10.63 -14.98
CA SER A 251 -15.29 11.25 -14.55
C SER A 251 -15.56 11.07 -13.05
N VAL A 252 -14.91 10.07 -12.42
CA VAL A 252 -14.98 9.85 -10.98
C VAL A 252 -14.10 10.86 -10.29
N LYS A 253 -14.71 11.81 -9.58
CA LYS A 253 -14.00 12.76 -8.71
C LYS A 253 -13.48 12.05 -7.47
N LEU A 254 -12.41 11.28 -7.64
CA LEU A 254 -11.70 10.66 -6.54
C LEU A 254 -11.00 11.73 -5.71
N THR A 255 -11.14 11.61 -4.39
CA THR A 255 -10.37 12.41 -3.45
C THR A 255 -8.89 12.01 -3.53
N ASP A 256 -7.99 12.88 -3.08
CA ASP A 256 -6.56 12.55 -3.01
C ASP A 256 -6.31 11.24 -2.23
N PHE A 257 -7.10 10.97 -1.18
CA PHE A 257 -7.05 9.71 -0.45
C PHE A 257 -7.23 8.50 -1.35
N TRP A 258 -8.29 8.48 -2.17
CA TRP A 258 -8.59 7.34 -3.03
C TRP A 258 -7.52 7.13 -4.08
N ARG A 259 -7.02 8.21 -4.68
CA ARG A 259 -5.90 8.13 -5.63
C ARG A 259 -4.68 7.48 -4.98
N ILE A 260 -4.37 7.86 -3.75
CA ILE A 260 -3.24 7.30 -3.00
C ILE A 260 -3.46 5.85 -2.62
N LEU A 261 -4.66 5.50 -2.18
CA LEU A 261 -5.00 4.13 -1.84
C LEU A 261 -4.90 3.23 -3.08
N ILE A 262 -5.44 3.65 -4.23
CA ILE A 262 -5.33 2.93 -5.50
C ILE A 262 -3.87 2.79 -5.94
N MET A 263 -3.10 3.89 -5.93
CA MET A 263 -1.66 3.86 -6.23
C MET A 263 -0.91 2.90 -5.35
N ARG A 264 -1.25 2.88 -4.06
CA ARG A 264 -0.63 1.98 -3.11
C ARG A 264 -0.95 0.52 -3.41
N MET A 265 -2.21 0.20 -3.67
CA MET A 265 -2.63 -1.17 -3.90
C MET A 265 -2.01 -1.71 -5.20
N LYS A 266 -1.99 -0.90 -6.26
CA LYS A 266 -1.23 -1.19 -7.48
C LYS A 266 0.28 -1.34 -7.23
N PHE A 267 0.87 -0.51 -6.37
CA PHE A 267 2.29 -0.60 -6.06
C PHE A 267 2.67 -1.96 -5.44
N TYR A 268 1.81 -2.54 -4.60
CA TYR A 268 2.04 -3.89 -4.08
C TYR A 268 2.02 -4.95 -5.17
N ASP A 269 1.19 -4.74 -6.19
CA ASP A 269 1.08 -5.66 -7.32
C ASP A 269 2.29 -5.51 -8.27
N GLU A 270 2.73 -4.29 -8.57
CA GLU A 270 3.75 -4.09 -9.61
C GLU A 270 5.21 -4.20 -9.11
N VAL A 271 5.51 -3.82 -7.86
CA VAL A 271 6.91 -3.69 -7.39
C VAL A 271 7.48 -4.98 -6.81
N LYS A 272 6.65 -6.00 -6.55
CA LYS A 272 7.17 -7.29 -6.06
C LYS A 272 7.99 -8.06 -7.08
N ASP A 273 7.67 -7.89 -8.36
CA ASP A 273 8.27 -8.67 -9.45
C ASP A 273 9.31 -7.89 -10.24
N ALA A 274 9.59 -6.64 -9.87
CA ALA A 274 10.59 -5.81 -10.53
C ALA A 274 11.99 -6.45 -10.45
N PRO A 275 12.57 -6.89 -11.59
CA PRO A 275 13.91 -7.47 -11.60
C PRO A 275 14.95 -6.39 -11.25
N GLY A 276 15.86 -6.69 -10.31
CA GLY A 276 16.94 -5.78 -9.90
C GLY A 276 16.86 -5.22 -8.47
N LEU A 277 15.97 -5.75 -7.63
CA LEU A 277 15.92 -5.48 -6.18
C LEU A 277 16.49 -6.61 -5.31
N ASP A 278 17.19 -7.58 -5.90
CA ASP A 278 18.02 -8.58 -5.22
C ASP A 278 19.50 -8.15 -5.18
#